data_AF-A0A656HBW4-F1
#
_entry.id   AF-A0A656HBW4-F1
#
_cell.length_a   1.000
_cell.length_b   1.000
_cell.length_c   1.000
_cell.angle_alpha   90.00
_cell.angle_beta   90.00
_cell.angle_gamma   90.00
#
_symmetry.space_group_name_H-M   'P 1'
#
loop_
_entity.id
_entity.type
_entity.pdbx_description
1 polymer ?
#
loop_
_entity_poly.entity_id
_entity_poly.type
_entity_poly.pdbx_seq_one_letter_code
_entity_poly.pdbx_strand_id
1 'polypeptide(L)'
;MTATPNTALTNICGVLVQIRLEQREAMKQQLLAIPGLEIHADSPEGKLVVTVEADDYTEAAEALNQLQTMKGVLSASLIYHHAEELEVTQSESQS
;
A
#
# COMPACT_ATOMS: atom_id res chain seq x y z
N MET A 1 -3.28 -37.25 -1.31
CA MET A 1 -3.99 -36.17 -2.02
C MET A 1 -4.35 -35.12 -0.98
N THR A 2 -3.63 -34.00 -0.95
CA THR A 2 -4.12 -32.71 -0.43
C THR A 2 -3.29 -31.65 -1.15
N ALA A 3 -3.79 -31.13 -2.26
CA ALA A 3 -3.27 -29.89 -2.82
C ALA A 3 -3.72 -28.79 -1.85
N THR A 4 -2.80 -28.22 -1.09
CA THR A 4 -3.07 -27.02 -0.29
C THR A 4 -3.46 -25.92 -1.28
N PRO A 5 -4.63 -25.25 -1.14
CA PRO A 5 -4.91 -24.08 -1.95
C PRO A 5 -3.82 -23.05 -1.65
N ASN A 6 -3.11 -22.59 -2.69
CA ASN A 6 -2.15 -21.51 -2.60
C ASN A 6 -2.94 -20.19 -2.55
N THR A 7 -3.56 -19.93 -1.41
CA THR A 7 -4.30 -18.69 -1.14
C THR A 7 -3.29 -17.58 -0.97
N ALA A 8 -3.12 -16.72 -1.99
CA ALA A 8 -2.43 -15.46 -1.82
C ALA A 8 -3.44 -14.47 -1.21
N LEU A 9 -3.16 -14.01 0.01
CA LEU A 9 -3.90 -12.91 0.61
C LEU A 9 -3.32 -11.61 0.03
N THR A 10 -4.15 -10.76 -0.58
CA THR A 10 -3.70 -9.43 -1.01
C THR A 10 -4.29 -8.41 -0.04
N ASN A 11 -3.41 -7.65 0.62
CA ASN A 11 -3.80 -6.57 1.52
C ASN A 11 -3.66 -5.24 0.79
N ILE A 12 -4.78 -4.51 0.67
CA ILE A 12 -4.80 -3.17 0.12
C ILE A 12 -4.94 -2.19 1.30
N CYS A 13 -3.90 -1.39 1.50
CA CYS A 13 -3.80 -0.46 2.61
C CYS A 13 -3.85 0.99 2.10
N GLY A 14 -4.88 1.73 2.50
CA GLY A 14 -4.95 3.17 2.27
C GLY A 14 -4.22 3.91 3.38
N VAL A 15 -3.25 4.74 3.04
CA VAL A 15 -2.44 5.54 3.97
C VAL A 15 -2.57 7.02 3.65
N LEU A 16 -2.87 7.82 4.67
CA LEU A 16 -2.78 9.28 4.59
C LEU A 16 -1.37 9.70 5.00
N VAL A 17 -0.63 10.29 4.07
CA VAL A 17 0.71 10.83 4.31
C VAL A 17 0.65 12.35 4.29
N GLN A 18 0.95 12.98 5.42
CA GLN A 18 1.16 14.42 5.49
C GLN A 18 2.64 14.70 5.30
N ILE A 19 2.97 15.57 4.34
CA ILE A 19 4.35 15.95 4.01
C ILE A 19 4.57 17.46 4.18
N ARG A 20 5.84 17.85 4.23
CA ARG A 20 6.28 19.25 4.17
C ARG A 20 6.06 19.81 2.77
N LEU A 21 5.37 20.95 2.68
CA LEU A 21 5.07 21.61 1.40
C LEU A 21 6.32 21.98 0.58
N GLU A 22 7.37 22.43 1.26
CA GLU A 22 8.69 22.73 0.67
C GLU A 22 9.32 21.53 -0.07
N GLN A 23 8.94 20.30 0.28
CA GLN A 23 9.48 19.07 -0.28
C GLN A 23 8.42 18.28 -1.06
N ARG A 24 7.27 18.89 -1.37
CA ARG A 24 6.12 18.21 -2.00
C ARG A 24 6.48 17.46 -3.27
N GLU A 25 7.11 18.14 -4.23
CA GLU A 25 7.47 17.52 -5.51
C GLU A 25 8.51 16.41 -5.33
N ALA A 26 9.54 16.66 -4.51
CA ALA A 26 10.58 15.67 -4.22
C ALA A 26 10.02 14.42 -3.51
N MET A 27 9.07 14.59 -2.59
CA MET A 27 8.41 13.50 -1.88
C MET A 27 7.52 12.70 -2.80
N LYS A 28 6.75 13.35 -3.69
CA LYS A 28 5.95 12.63 -4.68
C LYS A 28 6.81 11.76 -5.59
N GLN A 29 7.95 12.26 -6.05
CA GLN A 29 8.89 11.49 -6.86
C GLN A 29 9.46 10.28 -6.10
N GLN A 30 9.79 10.46 -4.80
CA GLN A 30 10.27 9.36 -3.97
C GLN A 30 9.19 8.31 -3.69
N LEU A 31 7.96 8.75 -3.42
CA LEU A 31 6.82 7.85 -3.20
C LEU A 31 6.50 7.05 -4.47
N LEU A 32 6.48 7.69 -5.64
CA LEU A 32 6.26 7.02 -6.93
C LEU A 32 7.39 6.06 -7.33
N ALA A 33 8.55 6.12 -6.65
CA ALA A 33 9.63 5.15 -6.83
C ALA A 33 9.47 3.90 -5.96
N ILE A 34 8.50 3.89 -5.03
CA ILE A 34 8.17 2.72 -4.22
C ILE A 34 7.30 1.78 -5.06
N PRO A 35 7.74 0.53 -5.32
CA PRO A 35 6.94 -0.45 -6.05
C PRO A 35 5.62 -0.73 -5.32
N GLY A 36 4.51 -0.79 -6.06
CA GLY A 36 3.18 -1.06 -5.48
C GLY A 36 2.58 0.10 -4.67
N LEU A 37 3.19 1.30 -4.72
CA LEU A 37 2.62 2.51 -4.13
C LEU A 37 1.95 3.38 -5.18
N GLU A 38 0.67 3.68 -4.99
CA GLU A 38 -0.10 4.57 -5.84
C GLU A 38 -0.54 5.82 -5.08
N ILE A 39 -0.48 6.99 -5.72
CA ILE A 39 -0.98 8.25 -5.14
C ILE A 39 -2.36 8.55 -5.73
N HIS A 40 -3.41 8.45 -4.92
CA HIS A 40 -4.80 8.69 -5.34
C HIS A 40 -5.23 10.15 -5.20
N ALA A 41 -4.70 10.86 -4.20
CA ALA A 41 -5.03 12.25 -3.98
C ALA A 41 -3.84 13.05 -3.51
N ASP A 42 -3.81 14.32 -3.92
CA ASP A 42 -2.80 15.29 -3.55
C ASP A 42 -3.47 16.63 -3.26
N SER A 43 -3.41 17.06 -2.01
CA SER A 43 -3.94 18.35 -1.54
C SER A 43 -2.85 19.44 -1.57
N PRO A 44 -3.21 20.70 -1.91
CA PRO A 44 -2.30 21.84 -1.75
C PRO A 44 -1.84 22.08 -0.31
N GLU A 45 -2.48 21.45 0.69
CA GLU A 45 -2.05 21.48 2.10
C GLU A 45 -0.97 20.44 2.44
N GLY A 46 -0.50 19.65 1.47
CA GLY A 46 0.54 18.64 1.67
C GLY A 46 0.02 17.31 2.21
N LYS A 47 -1.27 17.03 2.05
CA LYS A 47 -1.88 15.72 2.34
C LYS A 47 -1.85 14.89 1.07
N LEU A 48 -1.30 13.69 1.15
CA LEU A 48 -1.31 12.69 0.10
C LEU A 48 -2.10 11.48 0.56
N VAL A 49 -3.02 11.00 -0.27
CA VAL A 49 -3.66 9.69 -0.08
C VAL A 49 -2.94 8.71 -0.96
N VAL A 50 -2.35 7.69 -0.36
CA VAL A 50 -1.63 6.64 -1.06
C VAL A 50 -2.22 5.28 -0.77
N THR A 51 -2.12 4.37 -1.73
CA THR A 51 -2.42 2.95 -1.55
C THR A 51 -1.12 2.18 -1.60
N VAL A 52 -1.00 1.21 -0.70
CA VAL A 52 0.12 0.27 -0.64
C VAL A 52 -0.46 -1.13 -0.72
N GLU A 53 0.02 -1.90 -1.69
CA GLU A 53 -0.21 -3.33 -1.79
C GLU A 53 0.79 -4.07 -0.89
N ALA A 54 0.30 -5.01 -0.09
CA ALA A 54 1.12 -5.84 0.79
C ALA A 54 0.62 -7.29 0.78
N ASP A 55 1.54 -8.25 0.81
CA ASP A 55 1.19 -9.67 0.84
C ASP A 55 0.69 -10.11 2.23
N ASP A 56 1.09 -9.41 3.29
CA ASP A 56 0.60 -9.66 4.65
C ASP A 56 0.52 -8.38 5.51
N TYR A 57 -0.02 -8.54 6.72
CA TYR A 57 -0.14 -7.43 7.66
C TYR A 57 1.23 -6.90 8.13
N THR A 58 2.25 -7.77 8.16
CA THR A 58 3.62 -7.39 8.54
C THR A 58 4.19 -6.41 7.53
N GLU A 59 4.10 -6.72 6.23
CA GLU A 59 4.53 -5.82 5.16
C GLU A 59 3.78 -4.49 5.18
N ALA A 60 2.47 -4.51 5.43
CA ALA A 60 1.68 -3.28 5.57
C ALA A 60 2.20 -2.40 6.72
N ALA A 61 2.53 -3.01 7.87
CA ALA A 61 3.07 -2.30 9.02
C ALA A 61 4.50 -1.77 8.75
N GLU A 62 5.34 -2.54 8.05
CA GLU A 62 6.67 -2.10 7.65
C GLU A 62 6.62 -0.95 6.64
N ALA A 63 5.73 -1.01 5.65
CA ALA A 63 5.53 0.08 4.70
C ALA A 63 5.07 1.36 5.42
N LEU A 64 4.13 1.25 6.36
CA LEU A 64 3.70 2.38 7.18
C LEU A 64 4.86 2.96 8.02
N ASN A 65 5.71 2.11 8.59
CA ASN A 65 6.88 2.56 9.36
C ASN A 65 7.92 3.25 8.45
N GLN A 66 8.17 2.71 7.26
CA GLN A 66 9.04 3.34 6.26
C GLN A 66 8.52 4.73 5.86
N LEU A 67 7.22 4.87 5.63
CA LEU A 67 6.61 6.17 5.32
C LEU A 67 6.76 7.15 6.51
N GLN A 68 6.53 6.71 7.74
CA GLN A 68 6.66 7.56 8.94
C GLN A 68 8.09 8.04 9.18
N THR A 69 9.10 7.25 8.81
CA THR A 69 10.52 7.56 9.02
C THR A 69 11.15 8.34 7.86
N MET A 70 10.43 8.48 6.73
CA MET A 70 10.91 9.19 5.55
C MET A 70 11.09 10.69 5.84
N LYS A 71 12.28 11.21 5.50
CA LYS A 71 12.60 12.62 5.68
C LYS A 71 11.69 13.48 4.81
N GLY A 72 10.90 14.35 5.44
CA GLY A 72 9.93 15.21 4.75
C GLY A 72 8.48 14.82 5.02
N VAL A 73 8.25 13.60 5.54
CA VAL A 73 6.96 13.19 6.10
C VAL A 73 6.81 13.78 7.49
N LEU A 74 5.63 14.35 7.75
CA LEU A 74 5.20 14.88 9.04
C LEU A 74 4.40 13.84 9.82
N SER A 75 3.60 13.04 9.11
CA SER A 75 2.80 11.96 9.67
C SER A 75 2.39 11.01 8.53
N ALA A 76 2.29 9.72 8.83
CA ALA A 76 1.63 8.74 7.97
C ALA A 76 0.70 7.88 8.83
N SER A 77 -0.56 7.77 8.41
CA SER A 77 -1.61 7.08 9.17
C SER A 77 -2.43 6.18 8.26
N LEU A 78 -2.62 4.93 8.67
CA LEU A 78 -3.51 4.00 7.99
C LEU A 78 -4.96 4.48 8.12
N ILE A 79 -5.60 4.76 6.99
CA ILE A 79 -7.00 5.22 6.91
C ILE A 79 -7.94 4.11 6.46
N TYR A 80 -7.42 3.08 5.79
CA TYR A 80 -8.20 1.95 5.30
C TYR A 80 -7.34 0.69 5.21
N HIS A 81 -7.92 -0.46 5.54
CA HIS A 81 -7.31 -1.78 5.36
C HIS A 81 -8.37 -2.72 4.81
N HIS A 82 -8.13 -3.26 3.63
CA HIS A 82 -8.88 -4.37 3.06
C HIS A 82 -7.97 -5.59 2.95
N ALA A 83 -8.42 -6.72 3.48
CA ALA A 83 -7.78 -8.00 3.28
C ALA A 83 -8.73 -8.86 2.45
N GLU A 84 -8.35 -9.18 1.21
CA GLU A 84 -9.11 -10.07 0.34
C GLU A 84 -8.45 -11.45 0.31
N GLU A 85 -9.25 -12.49 0.54
CA GLU A 85 -8.85 -13.88 0.33
C GLU A 85 -9.08 -14.20 -1.14
N LEU A 86 -8.01 -14.25 -1.94
CA LEU A 86 -8.12 -14.59 -3.35
C LEU A 86 -8.39 -16.10 -3.47
N GLU A 87 -9.66 -16.48 -3.63
CA GLU A 87 -10.04 -17.84 -3.98
C GLU A 87 -9.64 -18.11 -5.45
N VAL A 88 -8.56 -18.85 -5.65
CA VAL A 88 -8.10 -19.26 -6.98
C VAL A 88 -9.05 -20.34 -7.51
N THR A 89 -10.08 -19.94 -8.26
CA THR A 89 -10.91 -20.88 -9.02
C THR A 89 -10.05 -21.53 -10.11
N GLN A 90 -9.70 -22.80 -9.92
CA GLN A 90 -9.13 -23.64 -10.97
C GLN A 90 -10.23 -23.97 -11.99
N SER A 91 -10.08 -23.50 -13.23
CA SER A 91 -10.93 -23.94 -14.34
C SER A 91 -10.68 -25.44 -14.61
N GLU A 92 -11.64 -26.28 -14.25
CA GLU A 92 -11.66 -27.68 -14.67
C GLU A 92 -11.84 -27.75 -16.19
N SER A 93 -10.76 -28.05 -16.91
CA SER A 93 -10.85 -28.53 -18.29
C SER A 93 -11.32 -29.98 -18.26
N GLN A 94 -12.63 -30.18 -18.17
CA GLN A 94 -13.25 -31.49 -18.17
C GLN A 94 -13.09 -32.14 -19.56
N SER A 95 -12.42 -33.29 -19.61
CA SER A 95 -12.25 -34.15 -20.79
C SER A 95 -13.52 -34.94 -21.12
#